data_AF-A0A7C5JPP7-F1
#
_entry.id   AF-A0A7C5JPP7-F1
#
_cell.length_a   1.000
_cell.length_b   1.000
_cell.length_c   1.000
_cell.angle_alpha   90.00
_cell.angle_beta   90.00
_cell.angle_gamma   90.00
#
_symmetry.space_group_name_H-M   'P 1'
#
loop_
_entity.id
_entity.type
_entity.pdbx_description
1 polymer ?
#
loop_
_entity_poly.entity_id
_entity_poly.type
_entity_poly.pdbx_seq_one_letter_code
_entity_poly.pdbx_strand_id
1 'polypeptide(L)'
;MQLTKRVAIATVVITLGLGTFSVFGADGESLPDPYQLGSRWSITATNGWGLGQGDPTTIRWGFLQEETSIPAAYPDHGQVTGPSNLISSLDAQFEVVLGGSDLTQRPWFQYFSSSFTRMSEVCGLTEVYEPNDDGAPFYYSSGSTGVRGDVRIGGTTIDGGYGILAYNYYPNTGDMVIDTADMSYFDNSYGNFLRLRNMLMHEHGHGVGIGHVESSDSQFLLEPYINTNFDGPQFDDVLALHRHYGDANEKANAGAGNDTHSNATDFGAVAFGQTVTIGADATDKVVASTDIDFVSIDDNSDTDFFSFTVSTGASVSLTVTPLGPTYMQGPQGKTQTSFDSSSQSDLTLELLDSDGTALLALANSTGLGSAESLEDIELFDAGTYFVKITGNADEAQLYQMDMTVTPEPATLSLLAMGALAIFRRRKSR
;
A
#
# COMPACT_ATOMS: atom_id res chain seq x y z
N MET A 1 40.61 39.24 26.25
CA MET A 1 39.76 39.04 27.45
C MET A 1 38.92 37.81 27.18
N GLN A 2 39.33 36.66 27.72
CA GLN A 2 38.59 35.39 27.65
C GLN A 2 37.23 35.56 28.32
N LEU A 3 36.17 35.01 27.73
CA LEU A 3 34.95 34.67 28.43
C LEU A 3 34.42 33.34 27.90
N THR A 4 34.91 32.30 28.54
CA THR A 4 34.32 30.96 28.63
C THR A 4 32.88 31.08 29.10
N LYS A 5 31.94 30.43 28.40
CA LYS A 5 30.65 30.05 28.98
C LYS A 5 30.49 28.54 28.92
N ARG A 6 30.02 28.03 30.05
CA ARG A 6 30.14 26.67 30.56
C ARG A 6 29.15 25.74 29.87
N VAL A 7 29.62 24.52 29.58
CA VAL A 7 28.80 23.36 29.29
C VAL A 7 28.04 22.97 30.56
N ALA A 8 26.72 22.84 30.47
CA ALA A 8 25.91 22.19 31.49
C ALA A 8 25.46 20.84 30.94
N ILE A 9 26.00 19.76 31.50
CA ILE A 9 25.52 18.39 31.29
C ILE A 9 24.33 18.21 32.22
N ALA A 10 23.13 18.07 31.67
CA ALA A 10 21.96 17.62 32.41
C ALA A 10 21.77 16.13 32.11
N THR A 11 22.13 15.29 33.08
CA THR A 11 21.70 13.90 33.14
C THR A 11 20.19 13.87 33.34
N VAL A 12 19.43 13.37 32.38
CA VAL A 12 18.01 13.05 32.57
C VAL A 12 17.86 11.53 32.56
N VAL A 13 17.24 11.04 33.62
CA VAL A 13 16.86 9.65 33.83
C VAL A 13 15.76 9.29 32.84
N ILE A 14 16.02 8.28 32.00
CA ILE A 14 15.07 7.74 31.02
C ILE A 14 13.95 7.03 31.77
N THR A 15 12.71 7.48 31.58
CA THR A 15 11.52 6.66 31.78
C THR A 15 11.02 6.29 30.40
N LEU A 16 11.04 4.99 30.09
CA LEU A 16 10.61 4.41 28.81
C LEU A 16 9.12 4.69 28.57
N GLY A 17 8.85 5.46 27.51
CA GLY A 17 7.58 5.47 26.79
C GLY A 17 7.94 5.51 25.31
N LEU A 18 7.54 4.48 24.58
CA LEU A 18 7.67 4.39 23.12
C LEU A 18 6.97 5.60 22.51
N GLY A 19 7.74 6.50 21.93
CA GLY A 19 7.29 7.64 21.14
C GLY A 19 8.14 7.69 19.89
N THR A 20 7.48 7.91 18.76
CA THR A 20 8.08 8.11 17.44
C THR A 20 9.22 9.12 17.51
N PHE A 21 10.37 8.78 16.92
CA PHE A 21 11.51 9.68 16.83
C PHE A 21 11.30 10.62 15.62
N SER A 22 10.83 11.83 15.86
CA SER A 22 10.85 12.87 14.83
C SER A 22 12.29 13.31 14.56
N VAL A 23 12.73 13.25 13.30
CA VAL A 23 14.01 13.83 12.87
C VAL A 23 13.83 15.36 12.79
N PHE A 24 14.58 16.11 13.60
CA PHE A 24 14.53 17.57 13.61
C PHE A 24 15.45 18.17 12.54
N GLY A 25 14.91 19.08 11.72
CA GLY A 25 15.72 19.96 10.85
C GLY A 25 16.57 20.93 11.66
N ALA A 26 17.53 21.61 11.01
CA ALA A 26 18.50 22.53 11.62
C ALA A 26 17.88 23.77 12.32
N ASP A 27 16.56 23.89 12.26
CA ASP A 27 15.72 25.01 12.67
C ASP A 27 14.79 24.66 13.84
N GLY A 28 14.68 23.38 14.24
CA GLY A 28 13.80 22.95 15.33
C GLY A 28 12.30 22.90 15.01
N GLU A 29 11.91 23.07 13.74
CA GLU A 29 10.59 22.64 13.25
C GLU A 29 10.64 21.11 13.09
N SER A 30 9.61 20.40 13.58
CA SER A 30 9.41 18.99 13.20
C SER A 30 9.23 18.95 11.69
N LEU A 31 10.03 18.14 10.99
CA LEU A 31 9.71 17.83 9.59
C LEU A 31 8.27 17.30 9.57
N PRO A 32 7.43 17.71 8.60
CA PRO A 32 6.12 17.11 8.47
C PRO A 32 6.27 15.60 8.31
N ASP A 33 5.45 14.82 9.03
CA ASP A 33 5.43 13.36 8.85
C ASP A 33 5.11 13.09 7.37
N PRO A 34 5.97 12.39 6.64
CA PRO A 34 5.75 12.12 5.22
C PRO A 34 4.44 11.34 5.04
N TYR A 35 3.75 11.58 3.92
CA TYR A 35 2.51 10.93 3.48
C TYR A 35 1.36 10.94 4.54
N GLN A 36 1.47 11.82 5.54
CA GLN A 36 0.44 12.23 6.50
C GLN A 36 -0.28 11.09 7.24
N LEU A 37 0.48 10.16 7.82
CA LEU A 37 -0.12 9.03 8.55
C LEU A 37 -0.87 9.44 9.82
N GLY A 38 -2.09 8.91 9.94
CA GLY A 38 -2.84 8.77 11.18
C GLY A 38 -2.66 7.38 11.81
N SER A 39 -3.56 7.02 12.73
CA SER A 39 -3.58 5.67 13.30
C SER A 39 -4.17 4.66 12.31
N ARG A 40 -3.56 3.49 12.19
CA ARG A 40 -4.09 2.34 11.44
C ARG A 40 -5.05 1.48 12.25
N TRP A 41 -5.66 0.52 11.57
CA TRP A 41 -6.44 -0.54 12.22
C TRP A 41 -5.55 -1.40 13.12
N SER A 42 -5.94 -1.55 14.38
CA SER A 42 -5.32 -2.46 15.36
C SER A 42 -6.19 -3.69 15.68
N ILE A 43 -7.43 -3.67 15.20
CA ILE A 43 -8.38 -4.79 15.27
C ILE A 43 -9.45 -4.68 14.18
N THR A 44 -9.75 -5.79 13.51
CA THR A 44 -10.96 -5.93 12.66
C THR A 44 -11.76 -7.17 13.05
N ALA A 45 -12.98 -7.28 12.53
CA ALA A 45 -13.85 -8.45 12.71
C ALA A 45 -13.23 -9.74 12.17
N THR A 46 -12.35 -9.64 11.17
CA THR A 46 -11.72 -10.80 10.53
C THR A 46 -10.38 -11.13 11.20
N ASN A 47 -9.51 -10.14 11.41
CA ASN A 47 -8.17 -10.37 11.93
C ASN A 47 -8.13 -10.51 13.46
N GLY A 48 -9.09 -9.92 14.18
CA GLY A 48 -9.01 -9.80 15.63
C GLY A 48 -7.95 -8.79 16.08
N TRP A 49 -7.55 -8.85 17.34
CA TRP A 49 -6.54 -7.94 17.91
C TRP A 49 -5.11 -8.31 17.47
N GLY A 50 -4.23 -7.31 17.51
CA GLY A 50 -2.78 -7.52 17.42
C GLY A 50 -2.15 -7.06 16.11
N LEU A 51 -2.93 -6.42 15.24
CA LEU A 51 -2.43 -5.83 14.01
C LEU A 51 -1.40 -4.72 14.35
N GLY A 52 -0.20 -4.85 13.80
CA GLY A 52 0.93 -3.90 13.84
C GLY A 52 1.26 -3.31 12.47
N GLN A 53 2.22 -2.38 12.42
CA GLN A 53 2.72 -1.78 11.17
C GLN A 53 3.08 -2.88 10.14
N GLY A 54 2.88 -2.62 8.85
CA GLY A 54 3.12 -3.63 7.80
C GLY A 54 2.06 -4.74 7.71
N ASP A 55 1.35 -5.07 8.80
CA ASP A 55 0.45 -6.23 8.79
C ASP A 55 -0.70 -6.07 7.76
N PRO A 56 -0.93 -7.10 6.92
CA PRO A 56 -2.04 -7.11 5.98
C PRO A 56 -3.36 -7.12 6.75
N THR A 57 -4.31 -6.30 6.33
CA THR A 57 -5.56 -6.10 7.09
C THR A 57 -6.77 -6.38 6.21
N THR A 58 -7.66 -7.26 6.71
CA THR A 58 -8.97 -7.48 6.09
C THR A 58 -9.99 -6.55 6.72
N ILE A 59 -10.53 -5.64 5.92
CA ILE A 59 -11.58 -4.71 6.30
C ILE A 59 -12.90 -5.18 5.67
N ARG A 60 -13.95 -5.28 6.49
CA ARG A 60 -15.30 -5.49 6.00
C ARG A 60 -16.00 -4.16 5.82
N TRP A 61 -16.41 -3.83 4.60
CA TRP A 61 -17.22 -2.64 4.35
C TRP A 61 -18.68 -3.02 4.07
N GLY A 62 -19.62 -2.20 4.50
CA GLY A 62 -21.05 -2.43 4.30
C GLY A 62 -21.85 -1.13 4.35
N PHE A 63 -23.14 -1.21 4.04
CA PHE A 63 -24.03 -0.05 4.11
C PHE A 63 -24.74 -0.01 5.46
N LEU A 64 -24.73 1.15 6.10
CA LEU A 64 -25.49 1.39 7.31
C LEU A 64 -26.98 1.21 7.02
N GLN A 65 -27.70 0.50 7.89
CA GLN A 65 -29.14 0.34 7.73
C GLN A 65 -29.84 1.71 7.67
N GLU A 66 -30.74 1.91 6.70
CA GLU A 66 -31.60 3.10 6.61
C GLU A 66 -32.29 3.39 7.95
N GLU A 67 -32.54 4.67 8.24
CA GLU A 67 -33.12 5.17 9.50
C GLU A 67 -32.21 5.05 10.74
N THR A 68 -31.03 4.43 10.63
CA THR A 68 -30.04 4.45 11.72
C THR A 68 -29.59 5.89 11.98
N SER A 69 -29.64 6.33 13.24
CA SER A 69 -29.31 7.72 13.59
C SER A 69 -27.82 8.01 13.44
N ILE A 70 -27.49 9.02 12.64
CA ILE A 70 -26.16 9.59 12.44
C ILE A 70 -26.07 10.90 13.24
N PRO A 71 -25.22 10.98 14.28
CA PRO A 71 -24.95 12.23 14.99
C PRO A 71 -24.32 13.28 14.08
N ALA A 72 -24.55 14.57 14.37
CA ALA A 72 -23.92 15.64 13.61
C ALA A 72 -22.43 15.74 13.93
N ALA A 73 -21.57 15.51 12.94
CA ALA A 73 -20.13 15.73 13.02
C ALA A 73 -19.76 17.20 12.73
N TYR A 74 -20.52 17.88 11.86
CA TYR A 74 -20.30 19.27 11.46
C TYR A 74 -21.49 20.20 11.79
N PRO A 75 -21.86 20.36 13.08
CA PRO A 75 -22.97 21.23 13.47
C PRO A 75 -22.74 22.69 13.07
N ASP A 76 -21.48 23.14 13.05
CA ASP A 76 -21.11 24.51 12.63
C ASP A 76 -21.31 24.75 11.13
N HIS A 77 -21.46 23.68 10.33
CA HIS A 77 -21.77 23.74 8.90
C HIS A 77 -23.25 23.46 8.61
N GLY A 78 -24.09 23.36 9.65
CA GLY A 78 -25.53 23.15 9.50
C GLY A 78 -25.97 21.69 9.54
N GLN A 79 -25.04 20.74 9.70
CA GLN A 79 -25.41 19.34 9.85
C GLN A 79 -26.23 19.15 11.13
N VAL A 80 -27.35 18.45 11.00
CA VAL A 80 -28.18 18.05 12.13
C VAL A 80 -28.11 16.53 12.29
N THR A 81 -28.31 16.05 13.52
CA THR A 81 -28.49 14.61 13.74
C THR A 81 -29.70 14.14 12.95
N GLY A 82 -29.51 13.11 12.12
CA GLY A 82 -30.52 12.64 11.19
C GLY A 82 -30.46 11.13 10.97
N PRO A 83 -31.52 10.54 10.40
CA PRO A 83 -31.51 9.15 9.96
C PRO A 83 -30.58 8.99 8.74
N SER A 84 -29.90 7.85 8.64
CA SER A 84 -29.24 7.44 7.41
C SER A 84 -30.27 7.29 6.29
N ASN A 85 -30.04 7.96 5.17
CA ASN A 85 -30.87 7.90 3.97
C ASN A 85 -30.05 7.60 2.69
N LEU A 86 -28.86 7.01 2.83
CA LEU A 86 -27.93 6.79 1.71
C LEU A 86 -28.48 5.85 0.63
N ILE A 87 -28.95 4.66 1.00
CA ILE A 87 -29.46 3.65 0.06
C ILE A 87 -30.66 4.21 -0.68
N SER A 88 -31.59 4.86 0.03
CA SER A 88 -32.77 5.47 -0.61
C SER A 88 -32.38 6.64 -1.54
N SER A 89 -31.36 7.42 -1.19
CA SER A 89 -30.85 8.52 -2.02
C SER A 89 -30.14 8.01 -3.28
N LEU A 90 -29.31 6.97 -3.16
CA LEU A 90 -28.66 6.30 -4.30
C LEU A 90 -29.69 5.60 -5.20
N ASP A 91 -30.66 4.90 -4.62
CA ASP A 91 -31.72 4.23 -5.38
C ASP A 91 -32.55 5.25 -6.19
N ALA A 92 -32.87 6.41 -5.60
CA ALA A 92 -33.55 7.49 -6.30
C ALA A 92 -32.69 8.11 -7.40
N GLN A 93 -31.43 8.42 -7.12
CA GLN A 93 -30.53 9.08 -8.06
C GLN A 93 -30.21 8.20 -9.28
N PHE A 94 -29.99 6.90 -9.08
CA PHE A 94 -29.67 5.95 -10.14
C PHE A 94 -30.90 5.23 -10.72
N GLU A 95 -32.10 5.76 -10.47
CA GLU A 95 -33.38 5.27 -11.00
C GLU A 95 -33.57 3.75 -10.80
N VAL A 96 -33.27 3.26 -9.60
CA VAL A 96 -33.29 1.84 -9.30
C VAL A 96 -34.72 1.30 -9.32
N VAL A 97 -34.95 0.30 -10.16
CA VAL A 97 -36.25 -0.37 -10.34
C VAL A 97 -36.27 -1.84 -9.91
N LEU A 98 -35.10 -2.43 -9.60
CA LEU A 98 -34.92 -3.85 -9.28
C LEU A 98 -33.89 -4.02 -8.15
N GLY A 99 -33.88 -5.20 -7.50
CA GLY A 99 -32.80 -5.65 -6.62
C GLY A 99 -33.20 -5.99 -5.17
N GLY A 100 -34.42 -5.66 -4.71
CA GLY A 100 -34.89 -6.09 -3.38
C GLY A 100 -33.91 -5.75 -2.25
N SER A 101 -33.71 -6.67 -1.30
CA SER A 101 -32.75 -6.52 -0.20
C SER A 101 -31.29 -6.79 -0.60
N ASP A 102 -31.04 -7.32 -1.79
CA ASP A 102 -29.68 -7.58 -2.27
C ASP A 102 -29.12 -6.32 -2.96
N LEU A 103 -28.29 -5.59 -2.23
CA LEU A 103 -27.69 -4.35 -2.73
C LEU A 103 -26.70 -4.60 -3.89
N THR A 104 -26.18 -5.82 -4.06
CA THR A 104 -25.25 -6.13 -5.15
C THR A 104 -25.90 -6.04 -6.54
N GLN A 105 -27.24 -6.08 -6.59
CA GLN A 105 -28.02 -5.93 -7.82
C GLN A 105 -28.28 -4.46 -8.19
N ARG A 106 -27.83 -3.51 -7.36
CA ARG A 106 -28.00 -2.07 -7.62
C ARG A 106 -26.97 -1.57 -8.63
N PRO A 107 -27.35 -0.73 -9.60
CA PRO A 107 -26.43 -0.18 -10.60
C PRO A 107 -25.30 0.66 -9.99
N TRP A 108 -25.54 1.30 -8.84
CA TRP A 108 -24.53 2.09 -8.12
C TRP A 108 -23.56 1.25 -7.30
N PHE A 109 -23.89 0.00 -6.95
CA PHE A 109 -23.08 -0.85 -6.07
C PHE A 109 -21.69 -1.10 -6.63
N GLN A 110 -21.59 -1.24 -7.95
CA GLN A 110 -20.31 -1.48 -8.64
C GLN A 110 -19.28 -0.36 -8.40
N TYR A 111 -19.71 0.89 -8.16
CA TYR A 111 -18.78 2.00 -7.92
C TYR A 111 -18.17 1.95 -6.52
N PHE A 112 -18.92 1.46 -5.53
CA PHE A 112 -18.37 1.15 -4.22
C PHE A 112 -17.43 -0.04 -4.33
N SER A 113 -17.90 -1.15 -4.88
CA SER A 113 -17.10 -2.36 -5.01
C SER A 113 -15.78 -2.10 -5.73
N SER A 114 -15.78 -1.37 -6.86
CA SER A 114 -14.54 -1.10 -7.59
C SER A 114 -13.61 -0.12 -6.86
N SER A 115 -14.12 0.87 -6.14
CA SER A 115 -13.32 1.78 -5.32
C SER A 115 -12.59 1.04 -4.20
N PHE A 116 -13.28 0.19 -3.43
CA PHE A 116 -12.64 -0.60 -2.38
C PHE A 116 -11.67 -1.64 -2.98
N THR A 117 -12.07 -2.33 -4.06
CA THR A 117 -11.17 -3.26 -4.75
C THR A 117 -9.90 -2.57 -5.21
N ARG A 118 -9.98 -1.34 -5.74
CA ARG A 118 -8.79 -0.61 -6.19
C ARG A 118 -7.79 -0.34 -5.06
N MET A 119 -8.26 -0.01 -3.86
CA MET A 119 -7.39 0.17 -2.69
C MET A 119 -6.68 -1.14 -2.33
N SER A 120 -7.38 -2.27 -2.42
CA SER A 120 -6.83 -3.61 -2.16
C SER A 120 -5.84 -4.09 -3.22
N GLU A 121 -5.92 -3.60 -4.46
CA GLU A 121 -5.01 -3.99 -5.55
C GLU A 121 -3.59 -3.43 -5.38
N VAL A 122 -3.42 -2.33 -4.65
CA VAL A 122 -2.16 -1.57 -4.55
C VAL A 122 -1.49 -1.65 -3.19
N CYS A 123 -1.93 -2.51 -2.27
CA CYS A 123 -1.32 -2.69 -0.95
C CYS A 123 -1.79 -4.00 -0.28
N GLY A 124 -1.43 -4.21 0.99
CA GLY A 124 -1.82 -5.37 1.80
C GLY A 124 -3.23 -5.32 2.41
N LEU A 125 -4.07 -4.36 2.02
CA LEU A 125 -5.49 -4.36 2.38
C LEU A 125 -6.26 -5.47 1.63
N THR A 126 -7.21 -6.10 2.32
CA THR A 126 -8.22 -6.99 1.73
C THR A 126 -9.61 -6.44 2.03
N GLU A 127 -10.33 -6.03 0.99
CA GLU A 127 -11.66 -5.43 1.12
C GLU A 127 -12.78 -6.43 0.87
N VAL A 128 -13.68 -6.59 1.84
CA VAL A 128 -14.76 -7.57 1.73
C VAL A 128 -16.12 -6.94 2.04
N TYR A 129 -17.05 -7.04 1.10
CA TYR A 129 -18.41 -6.59 1.32
C TYR A 129 -19.13 -7.43 2.38
N GLU A 130 -19.68 -6.79 3.41
CA GLU A 130 -20.60 -7.36 4.40
C GLU A 130 -22.04 -6.94 4.06
N PRO A 131 -22.90 -7.87 3.62
CA PRO A 131 -24.26 -7.54 3.18
C PRO A 131 -25.23 -7.23 4.32
N ASN A 132 -24.86 -7.47 5.58
CA ASN A 132 -25.71 -7.26 6.74
C ASN A 132 -25.32 -6.01 7.52
N ASP A 133 -26.33 -5.35 8.08
CA ASP A 133 -26.19 -4.41 9.19
C ASP A 133 -27.39 -4.64 10.12
N ASP A 134 -27.17 -4.65 11.43
CA ASP A 134 -28.22 -4.95 12.43
C ASP A 134 -28.83 -3.68 13.06
N GLY A 135 -28.50 -2.49 12.54
CA GLY A 135 -28.95 -1.20 13.06
C GLY A 135 -28.27 -0.77 14.36
N ALA A 136 -27.12 -1.36 14.72
CA ALA A 136 -26.37 -0.95 15.90
C ALA A 136 -25.96 0.54 15.84
N PRO A 137 -25.80 1.20 17.00
CA PRO A 137 -25.49 2.62 17.06
C PRO A 137 -24.31 3.04 16.18
N PHE A 138 -24.47 4.16 15.50
CA PHE A 138 -23.42 4.82 14.72
C PHE A 138 -22.66 5.84 15.58
N TYR A 139 -21.33 5.97 15.48
CA TYR A 139 -20.37 5.32 14.56
C TYR A 139 -19.50 4.24 15.22
N TYR A 140 -19.53 4.08 16.55
CA TYR A 140 -18.50 3.33 17.29
C TYR A 140 -18.80 1.83 17.47
N SER A 141 -19.71 1.24 16.70
CA SER A 141 -20.04 -0.18 16.81
C SER A 141 -19.04 -1.04 16.04
N SER A 142 -18.25 -1.85 16.73
CA SER A 142 -17.24 -2.72 16.11
C SER A 142 -17.85 -3.75 15.16
N GLY A 143 -17.14 -3.99 14.05
CA GLY A 143 -17.46 -5.00 13.05
C GLY A 143 -17.71 -6.39 13.61
N SER A 144 -18.55 -7.17 12.91
CA SER A 144 -18.83 -8.56 13.24
C SER A 144 -19.22 -9.32 11.99
N THR A 145 -18.39 -10.30 11.61
CA THR A 145 -18.60 -11.13 10.40
C THR A 145 -20.01 -11.72 10.36
N GLY A 146 -20.71 -11.50 9.24
CA GLY A 146 -22.09 -11.94 9.00
C GLY A 146 -23.17 -11.11 9.71
N VAL A 147 -22.81 -9.99 10.35
CA VAL A 147 -23.71 -9.14 11.14
C VAL A 147 -23.58 -7.67 10.77
N ARG A 148 -22.34 -7.13 10.74
CA ARG A 148 -22.05 -5.73 10.38
C ARG A 148 -20.61 -5.58 9.87
N GLY A 149 -20.39 -4.64 8.96
CA GLY A 149 -19.05 -4.26 8.50
C GLY A 149 -18.19 -3.62 9.61
N ASP A 150 -16.87 -3.70 9.44
CA ASP A 150 -15.90 -2.88 10.19
C ASP A 150 -16.06 -1.41 9.82
N VAL A 151 -16.25 -1.13 8.52
CA VAL A 151 -16.59 0.16 7.94
C VAL A 151 -18.05 0.15 7.51
N ARG A 152 -18.88 1.03 8.08
CA ARG A 152 -20.27 1.21 7.67
C ARG A 152 -20.46 2.55 7.00
N ILE A 153 -21.03 2.50 5.81
CA ILE A 153 -21.24 3.66 4.94
C ILE A 153 -22.68 4.10 5.07
N GLY A 154 -22.90 5.27 5.66
CA GLY A 154 -24.20 5.93 5.77
C GLY A 154 -24.24 7.24 4.99
N GLY A 155 -25.36 7.94 5.10
CA GLY A 155 -25.50 9.23 4.44
C GLY A 155 -26.65 10.04 5.03
N THR A 156 -26.46 11.35 5.11
CA THR A 156 -27.44 12.35 5.56
C THR A 156 -27.00 13.69 4.99
N THR A 157 -27.90 14.67 4.92
CA THR A 157 -27.50 16.04 4.56
C THR A 157 -26.47 16.59 5.55
N ILE A 158 -25.36 17.13 5.05
CA ILE A 158 -24.29 17.73 5.85
C ILE A 158 -24.39 19.26 5.79
N ASP A 159 -24.14 19.87 4.64
CA ASP A 159 -24.10 21.33 4.50
C ASP A 159 -24.92 21.86 3.30
N GLY A 160 -25.54 20.96 2.52
CA GLY A 160 -26.41 21.29 1.41
C GLY A 160 -25.81 20.78 0.09
N GLY A 161 -26.07 21.50 -1.00
CA GLY A 161 -25.43 21.15 -2.27
C GLY A 161 -24.05 21.81 -2.35
N TYR A 162 -23.03 21.02 -2.71
CA TYR A 162 -21.60 21.33 -2.73
C TYR A 162 -21.04 21.66 -1.34
N GLY A 163 -19.71 21.67 -1.22
CA GLY A 163 -19.04 21.90 0.06
C GLY A 163 -18.45 20.60 0.57
N ILE A 164 -18.91 20.14 1.73
CA ILE A 164 -18.47 18.86 2.32
C ILE A 164 -19.21 17.72 1.62
N LEU A 165 -18.52 17.03 0.72
CA LEU A 165 -19.10 15.92 -0.05
C LEU A 165 -19.35 14.68 0.81
N ALA A 166 -18.46 14.42 1.77
CA ALA A 166 -18.48 13.30 2.68
C ALA A 166 -17.50 13.54 3.84
N TYR A 167 -17.48 12.62 4.80
CA TYR A 167 -16.39 12.46 5.76
C TYR A 167 -16.25 11.01 6.21
N ASN A 168 -15.06 10.66 6.68
CA ASN A 168 -14.76 9.36 7.26
C ASN A 168 -14.17 9.48 8.67
N TYR A 169 -14.53 8.55 9.56
CA TYR A 169 -13.82 8.39 10.82
C TYR A 169 -12.52 7.60 10.62
N TYR A 170 -11.47 7.95 11.36
CA TYR A 170 -10.23 7.17 11.38
C TYR A 170 -10.44 5.77 11.99
N PRO A 171 -9.51 4.82 11.76
CA PRO A 171 -9.46 3.55 12.49
C PRO A 171 -9.45 3.75 14.03
N ASN A 172 -9.98 2.82 14.85
CA ASN A 172 -10.67 1.56 14.54
C ASN A 172 -12.18 1.74 14.32
N THR A 173 -12.59 2.88 13.75
CA THR A 173 -13.99 3.09 13.38
C THR A 173 -14.17 2.94 11.89
N GLY A 174 -13.52 3.77 11.09
CA GLY A 174 -13.60 3.69 9.63
C GLY A 174 -14.98 3.97 9.01
N ASP A 175 -16.03 4.16 9.80
CA ASP A 175 -17.38 4.52 9.32
C ASP A 175 -17.36 5.80 8.46
N MET A 176 -18.15 5.80 7.38
CA MET A 176 -18.23 6.86 6.39
C MET A 176 -19.62 7.49 6.37
N VAL A 177 -19.70 8.81 6.15
CA VAL A 177 -20.96 9.52 5.89
C VAL A 177 -20.85 10.35 4.61
N ILE A 178 -21.72 10.08 3.65
CA ILE A 178 -21.81 10.80 2.38
C ILE A 178 -22.92 11.87 2.47
N ASP A 179 -22.68 13.08 1.98
CA ASP A 179 -23.72 14.10 1.90
C ASP A 179 -24.78 13.71 0.85
N THR A 180 -25.98 13.38 1.32
CA THR A 180 -27.09 13.02 0.42
C THR A 180 -27.75 14.20 -0.29
N ALA A 181 -27.40 15.44 0.05
CA ALA A 181 -27.76 16.61 -0.74
C ALA A 181 -26.89 16.77 -2.01
N ASP A 182 -25.77 16.04 -2.11
CA ASP A 182 -24.83 16.08 -3.24
C ASP A 182 -25.00 14.94 -4.26
N MET A 183 -26.10 14.19 -4.21
CA MET A 183 -26.34 13.06 -5.14
C MET A 183 -26.20 13.45 -6.62
N SER A 184 -26.60 14.68 -7.00
CA SER A 184 -26.42 15.18 -8.37
C SER A 184 -24.95 15.43 -8.77
N TYR A 185 -24.06 15.68 -7.81
CA TYR A 185 -22.62 15.76 -8.06
C TYR A 185 -22.03 14.38 -8.35
N PHE A 186 -22.50 13.35 -7.62
CA PHE A 186 -22.06 11.96 -7.75
C PHE A 186 -22.61 11.25 -8.99
N ASP A 187 -23.81 11.62 -9.46
CA ASP A 187 -24.40 11.14 -10.72
C ASP A 187 -23.79 11.82 -11.95
N ASN A 188 -22.47 11.70 -12.06
CA ASN A 188 -21.70 12.22 -13.15
C ASN A 188 -21.03 11.07 -13.89
N SER A 189 -21.61 10.63 -15.01
CA SER A 189 -21.13 9.47 -15.76
C SER A 189 -19.77 9.65 -16.46
N TYR A 190 -19.15 10.84 -16.39
CA TYR A 190 -17.81 11.07 -16.91
C TYR A 190 -16.78 10.18 -16.18
N GLY A 191 -15.86 9.59 -16.95
CA GLY A 191 -14.84 8.70 -16.40
C GLY A 191 -15.42 7.53 -15.59
N ASN A 192 -16.61 7.03 -15.96
CA ASN A 192 -17.32 6.00 -15.23
C ASN A 192 -17.56 6.38 -13.76
N PHE A 193 -18.25 7.50 -13.53
CA PHE A 193 -18.59 8.00 -12.20
C PHE A 193 -17.36 8.36 -11.36
N LEU A 194 -16.37 8.97 -12.00
CA LEU A 194 -15.06 9.26 -11.41
C LEU A 194 -15.14 10.13 -10.15
N ARG A 195 -16.08 11.08 -10.11
CA ARG A 195 -16.33 11.91 -8.92
C ARG A 195 -16.73 11.10 -7.71
N LEU A 196 -17.68 10.17 -7.89
CA LEU A 196 -18.10 9.26 -6.83
C LEU A 196 -16.95 8.35 -6.44
N ARG A 197 -16.28 7.73 -7.41
CA ARG A 197 -15.21 6.77 -7.13
C ARG A 197 -14.01 7.38 -6.40
N ASN A 198 -13.53 8.54 -6.82
CA ASN A 198 -12.44 9.24 -6.13
C ASN A 198 -12.86 9.76 -4.76
N MET A 199 -14.09 10.26 -4.60
CA MET A 199 -14.59 10.61 -3.26
C MET A 199 -14.60 9.38 -2.34
N LEU A 200 -15.13 8.24 -2.80
CA LEU A 200 -15.16 7.02 -1.98
C LEU A 200 -13.76 6.55 -1.58
N MET A 201 -12.80 6.56 -2.51
CA MET A 201 -11.42 6.17 -2.21
C MET A 201 -10.71 7.20 -1.31
N HIS A 202 -11.00 8.49 -1.49
CA HIS A 202 -10.46 9.56 -0.65
C HIS A 202 -10.91 9.40 0.81
N GLU A 203 -12.22 9.27 1.01
CA GLU A 203 -12.78 9.07 2.34
C GLU A 203 -12.34 7.75 2.95
N HIS A 204 -12.27 6.67 2.15
CA HIS A 204 -11.72 5.41 2.64
C HIS A 204 -10.25 5.53 3.01
N GLY A 205 -9.47 6.38 2.34
CA GLY A 205 -8.10 6.72 2.74
C GLY A 205 -8.00 7.19 4.19
N HIS A 206 -8.92 8.08 4.61
CA HIS A 206 -9.07 8.44 6.04
C HIS A 206 -9.50 7.23 6.89
N GLY A 207 -10.44 6.43 6.39
CA GLY A 207 -10.91 5.18 7.01
C GLY A 207 -9.85 4.10 7.19
N VAL A 208 -8.71 4.22 6.51
CA VAL A 208 -7.53 3.36 6.66
C VAL A 208 -6.33 4.11 7.24
N GLY A 209 -6.53 5.31 7.78
CA GLY A 209 -5.51 5.94 8.61
C GLY A 209 -4.59 6.92 7.89
N ILE A 210 -5.00 7.50 6.77
CA ILE A 210 -4.21 8.48 6.01
C ILE A 210 -4.89 9.85 6.12
N GLY A 211 -4.14 10.89 6.46
CA GLY A 211 -4.62 12.27 6.55
C GLY A 211 -4.50 13.05 5.25
N HIS A 212 -5.03 14.28 5.24
CA HIS A 212 -4.86 15.14 4.08
C HIS A 212 -3.40 15.54 3.87
N VAL A 213 -2.95 15.39 2.63
CA VAL A 213 -1.67 15.88 2.11
C VAL A 213 -1.92 17.02 1.10
N GLU A 214 -0.97 17.92 0.92
CA GLU A 214 -0.97 18.90 -0.15
C GLU A 214 0.35 18.88 -0.89
N SER A 215 0.27 18.96 -2.22
CA SER A 215 1.41 19.09 -3.11
C SER A 215 1.29 20.31 -4.01
N SER A 216 2.41 20.94 -4.34
CA SER A 216 2.50 22.06 -5.28
C SER A 216 3.00 21.63 -6.67
N ASP A 217 3.49 20.39 -6.81
CA ASP A 217 4.07 19.87 -8.04
C ASP A 217 3.62 18.42 -8.36
N SER A 218 2.71 17.88 -7.57
CA SER A 218 2.02 16.61 -7.75
C SER A 218 0.53 16.80 -7.56
N GLN A 219 -0.23 15.72 -7.69
CA GLN A 219 -1.64 15.64 -7.32
C GLN A 219 -1.87 14.30 -6.63
N PHE A 220 -2.44 14.30 -5.43
CA PHE A 220 -2.72 13.08 -4.67
C PHE A 220 -4.22 12.88 -4.42
N LEU A 221 -4.64 11.63 -4.21
CA LEU A 221 -6.04 11.32 -3.93
C LEU A 221 -6.47 11.98 -2.62
N LEU A 222 -5.60 11.98 -1.61
CA LEU A 222 -5.86 12.56 -0.28
C LEU A 222 -5.58 14.07 -0.19
N GLU A 223 -5.52 14.77 -1.33
CA GLU A 223 -5.65 16.22 -1.30
C GLU A 223 -7.06 16.65 -0.83
N PRO A 224 -7.19 17.74 -0.06
CA PRO A 224 -8.45 18.15 0.56
C PRO A 224 -9.56 18.55 -0.42
N TYR A 225 -9.24 18.62 -1.72
CA TYR A 225 -10.20 18.86 -2.78
C TYR A 225 -10.16 17.70 -3.78
N ILE A 226 -11.31 17.08 -4.01
CA ILE A 226 -11.44 15.98 -4.97
C ILE A 226 -10.92 16.40 -6.34
N ASN A 227 -9.96 15.64 -6.83
CA ASN A 227 -9.38 15.78 -8.16
C ASN A 227 -9.90 14.65 -9.06
N THR A 228 -10.23 14.98 -10.31
CA THR A 228 -10.75 14.02 -11.30
C THR A 228 -9.86 13.94 -12.55
N ASN A 229 -8.59 14.32 -12.44
CA ASN A 229 -7.59 14.16 -13.50
C ASN A 229 -6.98 12.74 -13.53
N PHE A 230 -7.16 11.99 -12.45
CA PHE A 230 -6.72 10.61 -12.26
C PHE A 230 -7.85 9.79 -11.61
N ASP A 231 -7.65 8.47 -11.49
CA ASP A 231 -8.63 7.51 -10.97
C ASP A 231 -8.02 6.65 -9.87
N GLY A 232 -8.29 7.02 -8.62
CA GLY A 232 -7.80 6.31 -7.43
C GLY A 232 -6.49 6.82 -6.83
N PRO A 233 -5.90 6.03 -5.91
CA PRO A 233 -4.67 6.38 -5.18
C PRO A 233 -3.55 6.77 -6.13
N GLN A 234 -2.78 7.79 -5.77
CA GLN A 234 -1.57 8.19 -6.45
C GLN A 234 -0.35 7.80 -5.59
N PHE A 235 0.87 8.06 -6.05
CA PHE A 235 2.06 7.45 -5.46
C PHE A 235 2.20 7.69 -3.94
N ASP A 236 1.96 8.91 -3.45
CA ASP A 236 2.05 9.23 -2.01
C ASP A 236 1.00 8.46 -1.20
N ASP A 237 -0.22 8.31 -1.75
CA ASP A 237 -1.29 7.51 -1.14
C ASP A 237 -0.90 6.02 -1.07
N VAL A 238 -0.29 5.48 -2.14
CA VAL A 238 0.20 4.09 -2.17
C VAL A 238 1.32 3.87 -1.15
N LEU A 239 2.27 4.79 -1.07
CA LEU A 239 3.37 4.69 -0.10
C LEU A 239 2.85 4.73 1.36
N ALA A 240 1.86 5.58 1.66
CA ALA A 240 1.18 5.57 2.97
C ALA A 240 0.48 4.24 3.27
N LEU A 241 -0.22 3.67 2.27
CA LEU A 241 -0.87 2.38 2.41
C LEU A 241 0.14 1.26 2.68
N HIS A 242 1.24 1.22 1.93
CA HIS A 242 2.32 0.26 2.14
C HIS A 242 2.93 0.41 3.53
N ARG A 243 3.18 1.65 3.98
CA ARG A 243 3.66 1.88 5.34
C ARG A 243 2.70 1.25 6.35
N HIS A 244 1.39 1.48 6.27
CA HIS A 244 0.43 0.94 7.25
C HIS A 244 0.10 -0.54 7.14
N TYR A 245 0.06 -1.08 5.93
CA TYR A 245 -0.57 -2.38 5.65
C TYR A 245 0.30 -3.31 4.80
N GLY A 246 1.54 -2.92 4.52
CA GLY A 246 2.45 -3.65 3.67
C GLY A 246 2.03 -3.67 2.20
N ASP A 247 2.79 -4.39 1.39
CA ASP A 247 2.53 -4.56 -0.03
C ASP A 247 1.51 -5.69 -0.31
N ALA A 248 1.30 -6.01 -1.60
CA ALA A 248 0.34 -7.06 -1.96
C ALA A 248 0.77 -8.49 -1.57
N ASN A 249 2.07 -8.74 -1.40
CA ASN A 249 2.62 -10.05 -1.01
C ASN A 249 2.30 -10.36 0.45
N GLU A 250 2.09 -9.35 1.29
CA GLU A 250 1.68 -9.53 2.68
C GLU A 250 0.39 -10.35 2.83
N LYS A 251 -0.52 -10.24 1.86
CA LYS A 251 -1.78 -10.99 1.83
C LYS A 251 -1.59 -12.50 1.63
N ALA A 252 -0.42 -12.94 1.18
CA ALA A 252 -0.12 -14.34 0.93
C ALA A 252 -0.09 -15.16 2.24
N ASN A 253 -0.02 -16.48 2.11
CA ASN A 253 0.18 -17.40 3.23
C ASN A 253 -0.83 -17.22 4.39
N ALA A 254 -2.07 -16.87 4.04
CA ALA A 254 -3.15 -16.53 4.98
C ALA A 254 -2.86 -15.30 5.86
N GLY A 255 -2.24 -14.28 5.29
CA GLY A 255 -1.88 -13.03 5.96
C GLY A 255 -0.60 -13.13 6.80
N ALA A 256 0.27 -14.07 6.48
CA ALA A 256 1.58 -14.23 7.13
C ALA A 256 2.73 -13.70 6.26
N GLY A 257 2.40 -12.99 5.17
CA GLY A 257 3.34 -12.39 4.24
C GLY A 257 4.39 -13.31 3.66
N ASN A 258 5.46 -12.71 3.19
CA ASN A 258 6.66 -13.36 2.67
C ASN A 258 7.89 -13.11 3.56
N ASP A 259 7.68 -12.80 4.85
CA ASP A 259 8.71 -12.49 5.87
C ASP A 259 9.69 -13.61 6.21
N THR A 260 9.49 -14.79 5.64
CA THR A 260 10.29 -15.97 5.94
C THR A 260 10.54 -16.77 4.68
N HIS A 261 11.69 -17.45 4.62
CA HIS A 261 12.01 -18.32 3.48
C HIS A 261 10.96 -19.43 3.25
N SER A 262 10.23 -19.88 4.28
CA SER A 262 9.14 -20.87 4.12
C SER A 262 7.89 -20.32 3.45
N ASN A 263 7.71 -19.00 3.48
CA ASN A 263 6.58 -18.27 2.94
C ASN A 263 6.97 -17.42 1.71
N ALA A 264 8.19 -17.58 1.20
CA ALA A 264 8.74 -16.76 0.13
C ALA A 264 7.80 -16.69 -1.10
N THR A 265 7.75 -15.52 -1.73
CA THR A 265 7.04 -15.32 -2.99
C THR A 265 7.72 -16.11 -4.10
N ASP A 266 7.03 -17.12 -4.65
CA ASP A 266 7.62 -18.10 -5.58
C ASP A 266 7.53 -17.68 -7.04
N PHE A 267 8.68 -17.39 -7.67
CA PHE A 267 8.80 -17.17 -9.11
C PHE A 267 8.82 -18.47 -9.92
N GLY A 268 8.88 -19.63 -9.26
CA GLY A 268 8.93 -20.94 -9.90
C GLY A 268 10.23 -21.18 -10.66
N ALA A 269 10.16 -21.97 -11.73
CA ALA A 269 11.33 -22.31 -12.53
C ALA A 269 11.71 -21.17 -13.47
N VAL A 270 12.92 -20.62 -13.32
CA VAL A 270 13.41 -19.52 -14.17
C VAL A 270 14.24 -20.09 -15.31
N ALA A 271 13.79 -19.83 -16.55
CA ALA A 271 14.49 -20.29 -17.74
C ALA A 271 15.72 -19.42 -18.05
N PHE A 272 16.77 -20.06 -18.59
CA PHE A 272 17.99 -19.34 -18.96
C PHE A 272 17.76 -18.20 -19.94
N GLY A 273 18.34 -17.04 -19.63
CA GLY A 273 18.23 -15.82 -20.42
C GLY A 273 16.88 -15.11 -20.32
N GLN A 274 16.02 -15.52 -19.38
CA GLN A 274 14.86 -14.72 -18.97
C GLN A 274 15.23 -13.80 -17.81
N THR A 275 14.64 -12.62 -17.81
CA THR A 275 14.65 -11.71 -16.66
C THR A 275 13.29 -11.78 -16.00
N VAL A 276 13.28 -12.02 -14.68
CA VAL A 276 12.11 -11.90 -13.82
C VAL A 276 12.19 -10.52 -13.16
N THR A 277 11.10 -9.76 -13.20
CA THR A 277 11.00 -8.43 -12.60
C THR A 277 9.76 -8.39 -11.71
N ILE A 278 9.89 -7.73 -10.56
CA ILE A 278 8.78 -7.39 -9.64
C ILE A 278 9.01 -5.97 -9.10
N GLY A 279 7.94 -5.25 -8.77
CA GLY A 279 7.99 -3.89 -8.25
C GLY A 279 8.15 -2.80 -9.30
N ALA A 280 7.74 -3.04 -10.54
CA ALA A 280 8.07 -2.16 -11.66
C ALA A 280 7.27 -0.84 -11.72
N ASP A 281 6.21 -0.69 -10.93
CA ASP A 281 5.25 0.41 -11.12
C ASP A 281 5.58 1.67 -10.29
N ALA A 282 6.57 1.62 -9.38
CA ALA A 282 6.95 2.74 -8.51
C ALA A 282 7.80 3.84 -9.21
N THR A 283 7.58 4.11 -10.49
CA THR A 283 8.50 4.91 -11.33
C THR A 283 8.12 6.38 -11.50
N ASP A 284 6.87 6.75 -11.27
CA ASP A 284 6.41 8.13 -11.35
C ASP A 284 5.32 8.47 -10.32
N LYS A 285 4.79 9.70 -10.37
CA LYS A 285 3.83 10.22 -9.38
C LYS A 285 2.40 9.72 -9.63
N VAL A 286 2.10 9.32 -10.86
CA VAL A 286 0.78 8.93 -11.34
C VAL A 286 0.66 7.42 -11.27
N VAL A 287 -0.38 6.96 -10.59
CA VAL A 287 -0.68 5.52 -10.55
C VAL A 287 -1.83 5.26 -11.51
N ALA A 288 -1.54 4.58 -12.61
CA ALA A 288 -2.55 4.17 -13.58
C ALA A 288 -3.36 2.99 -13.05
N SER A 289 -4.51 2.73 -13.67
CA SER A 289 -5.38 1.61 -13.27
C SER A 289 -4.77 0.23 -13.52
N THR A 290 -3.71 0.15 -14.33
CA THR A 290 -2.95 -1.09 -14.56
C THR A 290 -1.80 -1.27 -13.58
N ASP A 291 -1.49 -0.25 -12.81
CA ASP A 291 -0.33 -0.24 -11.92
C ASP A 291 -0.74 -0.92 -10.62
N ILE A 292 -0.16 -2.09 -10.39
CA ILE A 292 -0.44 -3.00 -9.27
C ILE A 292 0.82 -3.73 -8.79
N ASP A 293 1.93 -3.63 -9.54
CA ASP A 293 3.21 -4.25 -9.21
C ASP A 293 4.06 -3.28 -8.38
N PHE A 294 3.62 -3.10 -7.14
CA PHE A 294 4.32 -2.35 -6.10
C PHE A 294 4.79 -3.34 -5.03
N VAL A 295 6.10 -3.35 -4.73
CA VAL A 295 6.66 -4.08 -3.58
C VAL A 295 7.52 -3.16 -2.75
N SER A 296 7.52 -3.36 -1.45
CA SER A 296 8.21 -2.48 -0.51
C SER A 296 8.67 -3.22 0.72
N ILE A 297 9.75 -2.72 1.30
CA ILE A 297 9.98 -2.88 2.73
C ILE A 297 9.17 -1.81 3.46
N ASP A 298 8.25 -2.15 4.36
CA ASP A 298 7.42 -1.16 5.08
C ASP A 298 8.14 -0.51 6.28
N ASP A 299 9.12 -1.21 6.87
CA ASP A 299 9.90 -0.74 8.02
C ASP A 299 11.25 -1.47 8.23
N ASN A 300 11.95 -1.24 9.35
CA ASN A 300 13.24 -1.90 9.63
C ASN A 300 13.14 -3.28 10.30
N SER A 301 11.93 -3.79 10.46
CA SER A 301 11.62 -5.13 10.96
C SER A 301 11.09 -6.05 9.85
N ASP A 302 10.55 -5.47 8.79
CA ASP A 302 10.11 -6.15 7.58
C ASP A 302 11.27 -6.81 6.80
N THR A 303 10.99 -7.94 6.18
CA THR A 303 11.94 -8.77 5.45
C THR A 303 11.27 -9.52 4.30
N ASP A 304 11.42 -9.04 3.08
CA ASP A 304 10.91 -9.78 1.93
C ASP A 304 11.75 -11.02 1.59
N PHE A 305 11.11 -12.19 1.47
CA PHE A 305 11.68 -13.36 0.80
C PHE A 305 11.02 -13.65 -0.55
N PHE A 306 11.86 -13.98 -1.53
CA PHE A 306 11.46 -14.55 -2.82
C PHE A 306 12.15 -15.89 -3.04
N SER A 307 11.51 -16.80 -3.78
CA SER A 307 12.12 -18.07 -4.18
C SER A 307 12.10 -18.26 -5.68
N PHE A 308 13.11 -18.96 -6.19
CA PHE A 308 13.17 -19.36 -7.60
C PHE A 308 13.87 -20.71 -7.73
N THR A 309 13.55 -21.46 -8.78
CA THR A 309 14.11 -22.79 -9.03
C THR A 309 14.94 -22.82 -10.31
N VAL A 310 16.12 -23.44 -10.22
CA VAL A 310 16.99 -23.74 -11.36
C VAL A 310 17.07 -25.25 -11.58
N SER A 311 16.99 -25.68 -12.85
CA SER A 311 16.94 -27.11 -13.19
C SER A 311 18.30 -27.81 -13.24
N THR A 312 19.39 -27.04 -13.31
CA THR A 312 20.79 -27.47 -13.37
C THR A 312 21.66 -26.36 -12.79
N GLY A 313 22.97 -26.61 -12.67
CA GLY A 313 23.93 -25.55 -12.36
C GLY A 313 23.76 -24.33 -13.27
N ALA A 314 23.84 -23.15 -12.67
CA ALA A 314 23.46 -21.87 -13.26
C ALA A 314 24.29 -20.73 -12.65
N SER A 315 24.24 -19.57 -13.28
CA SER A 315 24.73 -18.32 -12.71
C SER A 315 23.56 -17.33 -12.62
N VAL A 316 23.42 -16.66 -11.48
CA VAL A 316 22.32 -15.71 -11.22
C VAL A 316 22.87 -14.31 -10.98
N SER A 317 22.24 -13.33 -11.61
CA SER A 317 22.45 -11.92 -11.35
C SER A 317 21.16 -11.31 -10.79
N LEU A 318 21.29 -10.55 -9.72
CA LEU A 318 20.20 -9.91 -8.98
C LEU A 318 20.49 -8.43 -8.81
N THR A 319 19.48 -7.59 -9.01
CA THR A 319 19.55 -6.17 -8.69
C THR A 319 18.28 -5.77 -7.95
N VAL A 320 18.44 -5.07 -6.83
CA VAL A 320 17.35 -4.42 -6.10
C VAL A 320 17.57 -2.92 -6.19
N THR A 321 16.61 -2.21 -6.78
CA THR A 321 16.67 -0.76 -6.99
C THR A 321 15.59 -0.08 -6.14
N PRO A 322 15.94 0.74 -5.14
CA PRO A 322 14.99 1.63 -4.49
C PRO A 322 14.28 2.49 -5.53
N LEU A 323 12.95 2.55 -5.50
CA LEU A 323 12.13 3.29 -6.46
C LEU A 323 11.25 4.32 -5.78
N GLY A 324 10.91 5.35 -6.54
CA GLY A 324 9.96 6.38 -6.14
C GLY A 324 10.29 7.75 -6.72
N PRO A 325 9.29 8.57 -7.10
CA PRO A 325 9.51 9.94 -7.54
C PRO A 325 9.89 10.87 -6.38
N THR A 326 10.53 11.98 -6.73
CA THR A 326 10.65 13.14 -5.83
C THR A 326 9.47 14.11 -6.06
N TYR A 327 8.85 14.60 -5.00
CA TYR A 327 7.74 15.56 -5.06
C TYR A 327 7.67 16.44 -3.81
N MET A 328 6.93 17.54 -3.90
CA MET A 328 6.59 18.37 -2.74
C MET A 328 5.43 17.72 -2.00
N GLN A 329 5.50 17.65 -0.68
CA GLN A 329 4.37 17.27 0.15
C GLN A 329 4.39 17.97 1.49
N GLY A 330 3.23 18.11 2.11
CA GLY A 330 3.08 18.60 3.47
C GLY A 330 1.63 18.57 3.94
N PRO A 331 1.38 18.88 5.22
CA PRO A 331 0.04 18.86 5.77
C PRO A 331 -0.83 19.97 5.16
N GLN A 332 -2.14 19.74 5.10
CA GLN A 332 -3.11 20.72 4.61
C GLN A 332 -2.91 22.12 5.21
N GLY A 333 -2.78 23.13 4.34
CA GLY A 333 -2.64 24.53 4.71
C GLY A 333 -1.32 24.89 5.40
N LYS A 334 -0.33 23.99 5.39
CA LYS A 334 1.00 24.18 5.99
C LYS A 334 2.12 24.17 4.96
N THR A 335 3.34 24.32 5.43
CA THR A 335 4.55 24.28 4.60
C THR A 335 4.72 22.89 3.99
N GLN A 336 5.00 22.87 2.69
CA GLN A 336 5.39 21.68 1.94
C GLN A 336 6.92 21.61 1.82
N THR A 337 7.46 20.41 1.86
CA THR A 337 8.89 20.11 1.68
C THR A 337 9.09 19.10 0.55
N SER A 338 10.25 19.15 -0.10
CA SER A 338 10.64 18.14 -1.07
C SER A 338 10.83 16.80 -0.35
N PHE A 339 10.25 15.75 -0.89
CA PHE A 339 10.33 14.39 -0.40
C PHE A 339 10.83 13.50 -1.54
N ASP A 340 11.91 12.75 -1.28
CA ASP A 340 12.51 11.83 -2.24
C ASP A 340 12.21 10.38 -1.85
N SER A 341 11.09 9.87 -2.34
CA SER A 341 10.60 8.54 -1.96
C SER A 341 11.49 7.37 -2.38
N SER A 342 12.45 7.59 -3.30
CA SER A 342 13.45 6.58 -3.65
C SER A 342 14.55 6.38 -2.60
N SER A 343 14.62 7.26 -1.60
CA SER A 343 15.74 7.34 -0.65
C SER A 343 15.25 7.39 0.81
N GLN A 344 14.43 6.43 1.21
CA GLN A 344 13.82 6.32 2.56
C GLN A 344 14.49 5.26 3.45
N SER A 345 14.81 4.10 2.88
CA SER A 345 15.49 3.00 3.59
C SER A 345 16.63 2.45 2.74
N ASP A 346 17.80 2.23 3.34
CA ASP A 346 18.93 1.61 2.64
C ASP A 346 18.71 0.10 2.58
N LEU A 347 18.65 -0.44 1.37
CA LEU A 347 18.28 -1.83 1.14
C LEU A 347 19.50 -2.75 1.23
N THR A 348 19.28 -3.96 1.71
CA THR A 348 20.26 -5.06 1.69
C THR A 348 19.69 -6.21 0.90
N LEU A 349 20.52 -6.77 0.01
CA LEU A 349 20.19 -7.91 -0.85
C LEU A 349 21.03 -9.13 -0.47
N GLU A 350 20.38 -10.21 -0.09
CA GLU A 350 20.99 -11.50 0.21
C GLU A 350 20.50 -12.58 -0.75
N LEU A 351 21.42 -13.40 -1.25
CA LEU A 351 21.11 -14.65 -1.95
C LEU A 351 21.45 -15.81 -1.02
N LEU A 352 20.49 -16.70 -0.80
CA LEU A 352 20.56 -17.81 0.14
C LEU A 352 20.43 -19.15 -0.59
N ASP A 353 21.09 -20.17 -0.03
CA ASP A 353 21.06 -21.55 -0.52
C ASP A 353 19.68 -22.20 -0.29
N SER A 354 19.53 -23.43 -0.78
CA SER A 354 18.32 -24.24 -0.74
C SER A 354 17.76 -24.57 0.64
N ASP A 355 18.52 -24.35 1.72
CA ASP A 355 17.99 -24.42 3.09
C ASP A 355 17.28 -23.14 3.55
N GLY A 356 17.32 -22.07 2.74
CA GLY A 356 16.72 -20.77 3.02
C GLY A 356 17.45 -19.91 4.06
N THR A 357 18.65 -20.33 4.49
CA THR A 357 19.38 -19.68 5.59
C THR A 357 20.88 -19.53 5.35
N ALA A 358 21.51 -20.42 4.58
CA ALA A 358 22.93 -20.34 4.27
C ALA A 358 23.18 -19.25 3.23
N LEU A 359 23.93 -18.21 3.62
CA LEU A 359 24.27 -17.10 2.75
C LEU A 359 25.23 -17.52 1.63
N LEU A 360 24.81 -17.35 0.38
CA LEU A 360 25.65 -17.54 -0.81
C LEU A 360 26.33 -16.24 -1.22
N ALA A 361 25.60 -15.12 -1.20
CA ALA A 361 26.12 -13.80 -1.54
C ALA A 361 25.32 -12.68 -0.86
N LEU A 362 25.98 -11.54 -0.66
CA LEU A 362 25.44 -10.35 0.01
C LEU A 362 25.85 -9.10 -0.78
N ALA A 363 24.88 -8.22 -1.03
CA ALA A 363 25.09 -6.86 -1.51
C ALA A 363 24.47 -5.88 -0.49
N ASN A 364 25.33 -5.05 0.08
CA ASN A 364 25.02 -3.98 1.05
C ASN A 364 26.20 -3.00 1.05
N SER A 365 26.53 -2.50 -0.14
CA SER A 365 27.75 -1.72 -0.37
C SER A 365 27.48 -0.33 -0.90
N THR A 366 26.29 -0.12 -1.45
CA THR A 366 25.79 1.19 -1.80
C THR A 366 25.14 1.81 -0.57
N GLY A 367 24.62 3.02 -0.71
CA GLY A 367 23.89 3.67 0.37
C GLY A 367 22.52 4.09 -0.13
N LEU A 368 21.76 4.69 0.78
CA LEU A 368 20.42 5.21 0.56
C LEU A 368 20.16 5.74 -0.87
N GLY A 369 19.12 5.22 -1.50
CA GLY A 369 18.71 5.59 -2.86
C GLY A 369 19.52 4.96 -4.00
N SER A 370 20.48 4.10 -3.69
CA SER A 370 21.28 3.38 -4.69
C SER A 370 20.88 1.90 -4.75
N ALA A 371 21.06 1.30 -5.93
CA ALA A 371 20.74 -0.11 -6.14
C ALA A 371 21.83 -1.03 -5.57
N GLU A 372 21.41 -2.14 -4.96
CA GLU A 372 22.29 -3.25 -4.59
C GLU A 372 22.27 -4.32 -5.69
N SER A 373 23.45 -4.84 -6.05
CA SER A 373 23.59 -5.82 -7.12
C SER A 373 24.52 -6.97 -6.77
N LEU A 374 24.13 -8.16 -7.18
CA LEU A 374 24.93 -9.38 -7.22
C LEU A 374 25.09 -9.81 -8.67
N GLU A 375 26.33 -9.96 -9.13
CA GLU A 375 26.63 -10.30 -10.53
C GLU A 375 27.20 -11.71 -10.64
N ASP A 376 26.60 -12.50 -11.53
CA ASP A 376 27.06 -13.81 -11.97
C ASP A 376 27.38 -14.80 -10.83
N ILE A 377 26.55 -14.86 -9.79
CA ILE A 377 26.73 -15.77 -8.67
C ILE A 377 26.45 -17.22 -9.10
N GLU A 378 27.44 -18.09 -8.95
CA GLU A 378 27.34 -19.50 -9.35
C GLU A 378 26.49 -20.32 -8.36
N LEU A 379 25.51 -21.02 -8.90
CA LEU A 379 24.66 -22.01 -8.25
C LEU A 379 25.05 -23.39 -8.80
N PHE A 380 25.77 -24.20 -8.02
CA PHE A 380 26.36 -25.44 -8.54
C PHE A 380 25.35 -26.58 -8.75
N ASP A 381 24.27 -26.58 -7.98
CA ASP A 381 23.30 -27.66 -7.96
C ASP A 381 21.93 -27.19 -8.48
N ALA A 382 21.15 -28.13 -9.00
CA ALA A 382 19.74 -27.87 -9.24
C ALA A 382 19.02 -27.75 -7.89
N GLY A 383 18.12 -26.77 -7.76
CA GLY A 383 17.44 -26.52 -6.50
C GLY A 383 16.59 -25.27 -6.53
N THR A 384 15.88 -25.08 -5.41
CA THR A 384 15.21 -23.83 -5.09
C THR A 384 16.18 -22.99 -4.27
N TYR A 385 16.31 -21.72 -4.62
CA TYR A 385 17.16 -20.74 -3.96
C TYR A 385 16.29 -19.56 -3.51
N PHE A 386 16.80 -18.77 -2.56
CA PHE A 386 16.03 -17.69 -1.97
C PHE A 386 16.74 -16.36 -2.10
N VAL A 387 15.99 -15.32 -2.39
CA VAL A 387 16.43 -13.93 -2.30
C VAL A 387 15.79 -13.35 -1.05
N LYS A 388 16.56 -12.62 -0.26
CA LYS A 388 16.08 -11.90 0.90
C LYS A 388 16.44 -10.43 0.77
N ILE A 389 15.46 -9.56 1.02
CA ILE A 389 15.60 -8.11 0.97
C ILE A 389 15.20 -7.56 2.34
N THR A 390 15.96 -6.59 2.86
CA THR A 390 15.64 -5.90 4.11
C THR A 390 15.98 -4.42 4.00
N GLY A 391 15.28 -3.56 4.73
CA GLY A 391 15.61 -2.16 4.93
C GLY A 391 16.25 -1.88 6.29
N ASN A 392 16.92 -0.75 6.44
CA ASN A 392 17.59 -0.37 7.70
C ASN A 392 16.94 0.82 8.44
N ALA A 393 15.93 1.46 7.84
CA ALA A 393 15.19 2.58 8.40
C ALA A 393 13.74 2.20 8.69
N ASP A 394 13.17 2.79 9.73
CA ASP A 394 11.76 2.66 10.12
C ASP A 394 10.86 3.53 9.21
N GLU A 395 10.97 3.30 7.91
CA GLU A 395 10.33 4.04 6.83
C GLU A 395 10.02 3.09 5.67
N ALA A 396 8.90 3.30 4.98
CA ALA A 396 8.55 2.52 3.81
C ALA A 396 9.46 2.86 2.63
N GLN A 397 10.00 1.84 1.98
CA GLN A 397 10.82 1.94 0.77
C GLN A 397 10.29 0.98 -0.30
N LEU A 398 9.63 1.54 -1.31
CA LEU A 398 9.30 0.81 -2.54
C LEU A 398 10.58 0.47 -3.30
N TYR A 399 10.61 -0.68 -3.97
CA TYR A 399 11.74 -1.10 -4.78
C TYR A 399 11.30 -1.96 -5.98
N GLN A 400 12.20 -2.09 -6.95
CA GLN A 400 12.11 -3.10 -8.01
C GLN A 400 13.22 -4.12 -7.83
N MET A 401 12.91 -5.40 -8.02
CA MET A 401 13.90 -6.47 -8.11
C MET A 401 13.92 -7.06 -9.51
N ASP A 402 15.11 -7.11 -10.12
CA ASP A 402 15.39 -7.81 -11.36
C ASP A 402 16.29 -9.02 -11.10
N MET A 403 15.89 -10.18 -11.64
CA MET A 403 16.65 -11.43 -11.57
C MET A 403 16.87 -11.98 -12.96
N THR A 404 18.11 -12.30 -13.31
CA THR A 404 18.45 -13.01 -14.54
C THR A 404 19.24 -14.26 -14.24
N VAL A 405 18.82 -15.40 -14.79
CA VAL A 405 19.52 -16.68 -14.65
C VAL A 405 20.15 -17.06 -16.00
N THR A 406 21.43 -17.43 -15.99
CA THR A 406 22.18 -17.87 -17.16
C THR A 406 22.80 -19.26 -16.94
N PRO A 407 23.14 -20.01 -18.00
CA PRO A 407 23.82 -21.28 -17.85
C PRO A 407 25.23 -21.06 -17.29
N GLU A 408 25.69 -21.92 -16.38
CA GLU A 408 27.06 -21.84 -15.87
C GLU A 408 28.12 -21.88 -17.02
N PRO A 409 29.28 -21.22 -16.84
CA PRO A 409 30.32 -21.14 -17.88
C PRO A 409 30.82 -22.49 -18.42
N ALA A 410 30.83 -23.53 -17.58
CA ALA A 410 31.20 -24.88 -17.98
C ALA A 410 30.17 -25.53 -18.92
N THR A 411 28.88 -25.30 -18.65
CA THR A 411 27.77 -25.74 -19.51
C THR A 411 27.79 -25.02 -20.86
N LEU A 412 28.08 -23.71 -20.88
CA LEU A 412 28.31 -22.96 -22.13
C LEU A 412 29.47 -23.54 -22.96
N SER A 413 30.56 -23.92 -22.29
CA SER A 413 31.74 -24.51 -22.94
C SER A 413 31.43 -25.90 -23.53
N LEU A 414 30.66 -26.75 -22.84
CA LEU A 414 30.21 -28.04 -23.37
C LEU A 414 29.25 -27.89 -24.56
N LEU A 415 28.29 -26.95 -24.48
CA LEU A 415 27.36 -26.64 -25.57
C LEU A 415 28.12 -26.17 -26.82
N ALA A 416 29.10 -25.28 -26.65
CA ALA A 416 29.95 -24.80 -27.74
C ALA A 416 30.77 -25.94 -28.36
N MET A 417 31.39 -26.80 -27.55
CA MET A 417 32.14 -27.96 -28.06
C MET A 417 31.24 -28.99 -28.77
N GLY A 418 30.03 -29.24 -28.26
CA GLY A 418 29.04 -30.09 -28.90
C GLY A 418 28.58 -29.56 -30.26
N ALA A 419 28.31 -28.26 -30.35
CA ALA A 419 27.97 -27.59 -31.61
C ALA A 419 29.13 -27.70 -32.63
N LEU A 420 30.37 -27.44 -32.21
CA LEU A 420 31.56 -27.60 -33.08
C LEU A 420 31.72 -29.05 -33.57
N ALA A 421 31.44 -30.05 -32.73
CA ALA A 421 31.51 -31.46 -33.12
C ALA A 421 30.45 -31.83 -34.18
N ILE A 422 29.22 -31.30 -34.06
CA ILE A 422 28.14 -31.48 -35.05
C ILE A 422 28.50 -30.81 -36.38
N PHE A 423 29.02 -29.58 -36.35
CA PHE A 423 29.48 -28.87 -37.55
C PHE A 423 30.63 -29.60 -38.26
N ARG A 424 31.60 -30.15 -37.51
CA ARG A 424 32.67 -31.00 -38.09
C ARG A 424 32.10 -32.26 -38.75
N ARG A 425 31.11 -32.91 -38.15
CA ARG A 425 30.48 -34.14 -38.69
C ARG A 425 29.64 -33.90 -39.94
N ARG A 426 29.06 -32.70 -40.10
CA ARG A 426 28.34 -32.27 -41.31
C ARG A 426 29.27 -31.89 -42.46
N LYS A 427 30.50 -31.44 -42.19
CA LYS A 427 31.49 -31.08 -43.23
C LYS A 427 32.26 -32.30 -43.77
N SER A 428 32.16 -33.44 -43.10
CA SER A 428 32.82 -34.70 -43.47
C SER A 428 31.88 -35.72 -44.14
N ARG A 429 30.69 -35.28 -44.56
CA ARG A 429 29.80 -35.99 -45.49
C ARG A 429 29.67 -35.13 -46.74
#